data_AF-A0A2K3MDP0-F1
#
_entry.id   AF-A0A2K3MDP0-F1
#
_cell.length_a   1.000
_cell.length_b   1.000
_cell.length_c   1.000
_cell.angle_alpha   90.00
_cell.angle_beta   90.00
_cell.angle_gamma   90.00
#
_symmetry.space_group_name_H-M   'P 1'
#
loop_
_entity.id
_entity.type
_entity.pdbx_description
1 polymer ?
#
loop_
_entity_poly.entity_id
_entity_poly.type
_entity_poly.pdbx_seq_one_letter_code
_entity_poly.pdbx_strand_id
1 'polypeptide(L)'
;MSKEEFLKIQKSVLKVNIHCDGCKQKVKKILQKIDGVFTTEIDAEQGKVTVSGNVDPNILIKKLAKSGKHAELWSVPKPNNNNQNNNNNNNLVNQLKNMQIEKPKGGGGGGGGGGNNNKGQ
;
A
#
# COMPACT_ATOMS: atom_id res chain seq x y z
N MET A 1 6.76 -34.72 9.34
CA MET A 1 6.39 -33.60 8.45
C MET A 1 6.28 -34.15 7.04
N SER A 2 5.07 -34.13 6.49
CA SER A 2 4.75 -34.75 5.20
C SER A 2 5.22 -33.86 4.06
N LYS A 3 5.79 -34.46 3.00
CA LYS A 3 6.37 -33.77 1.82
C LYS A 3 5.41 -32.77 1.13
N GLU A 4 4.11 -32.90 1.33
CA GLU A 4 3.07 -32.08 0.69
C GLU A 4 2.90 -30.68 1.31
N GLU A 5 3.22 -30.48 2.59
CA GLU A 5 3.12 -29.15 3.22
C GLU A 5 4.22 -28.19 2.73
N PHE A 6 5.35 -28.74 2.26
CA PHE A 6 6.49 -27.96 1.79
C PHE A 6 6.19 -27.22 0.47
N LEU A 7 5.27 -27.74 -0.35
CA LEU A 7 4.92 -27.19 -1.67
C LEU A 7 4.16 -25.84 -1.59
N LYS A 8 3.62 -25.48 -0.42
CA LYS A 8 2.92 -24.20 -0.21
C LYS A 8 3.76 -23.16 0.53
N ILE A 9 5.00 -23.49 0.90
CA ILE A 9 5.89 -22.53 1.57
C ILE A 9 6.34 -21.49 0.54
N GLN A 10 5.87 -20.26 0.71
CA GLN A 10 6.28 -19.12 -0.10
C GLN A 10 7.42 -18.38 0.60
N LYS A 11 8.43 -17.98 -0.19
CA LYS A 11 9.54 -17.15 0.28
C LYS A 11 9.25 -15.70 -0.08
N SER A 12 9.10 -14.86 0.94
CA SER A 12 8.88 -13.42 0.81
C SER A 12 10.09 -12.66 1.34
N VAL A 13 10.55 -11.67 0.58
CA VAL A 13 11.66 -10.80 0.98
C VAL A 13 11.11 -9.41 1.26
N LEU A 14 11.43 -8.86 2.42
CA LEU A 14 10.97 -7.57 2.90
C LEU A 14 12.18 -6.67 3.18
N LYS A 15 12.07 -5.40 2.81
CA LYS A 15 12.97 -4.34 3.24
C LYS A 15 12.45 -3.80 4.56
N VAL A 16 13.28 -3.79 5.60
CA VAL A 16 12.91 -3.30 6.94
C VAL A 16 14.00 -2.38 7.46
N ASN A 17 13.59 -1.26 8.05
CA ASN A 17 14.54 -0.33 8.64
C ASN A 17 15.04 -0.84 10.00
N ILE A 18 16.30 -1.27 10.06
CA ILE A 18 16.96 -1.83 11.25
C ILE A 18 18.19 -0.96 11.58
N HIS A 19 18.12 -0.22 12.68
CA HIS A 19 19.21 0.67 13.12
C HIS A 19 19.95 0.20 14.38
N CYS A 20 19.47 -0.86 15.05
CA CYS A 20 20.11 -1.40 16.25
C CYS A 20 19.72 -2.86 16.48
N ASP A 21 20.46 -3.55 17.35
CA ASP A 21 20.15 -4.93 17.75
C ASP A 21 18.76 -5.08 18.38
N GLY A 22 18.31 -4.06 19.11
CA GLY A 22 16.94 -4.03 19.65
C GLY A 22 15.88 -4.07 18.55
N CYS A 23 16.10 -3.39 17.43
CA CYS A 23 15.21 -3.44 16.27
C CYS A 23 15.20 -4.83 15.65
N LYS A 24 16.38 -5.43 15.45
CA LYS A 24 16.54 -6.78 14.91
C LYS A 24 15.79 -7.82 15.76
N GLN A 25 15.97 -7.79 17.08
CA GLN A 25 15.29 -8.70 17.99
C GLN A 25 13.78 -8.49 17.99
N LYS A 26 13.31 -7.23 17.94
CA LYS A 26 11.88 -6.91 17.88
C LYS A 26 11.24 -7.46 16.61
N VAL A 27 11.86 -7.24 15.45
CA VAL A 27 11.39 -7.77 14.15
C VAL A 27 11.32 -9.30 14.18
N LYS A 28 12.38 -9.97 14.67
CA LYS A 28 12.40 -11.43 14.81
C LYS A 28 11.25 -11.94 15.67
N LYS A 29 11.04 -11.35 16.85
CA LYS A 29 9.96 -11.72 17.77
C LYS A 29 8.57 -11.53 17.16
N ILE A 30 8.37 -10.48 16.36
CA ILE A 30 7.08 -10.23 15.71
C ILE A 30 6.80 -11.28 14.65
N LEU A 31 7.78 -11.56 13.77
CA LEU A 31 7.60 -12.51 12.67
C LEU A 31 7.40 -13.94 13.18
N GLN A 32 8.09 -14.33 14.24
CA GLN A 32 7.89 -15.64 14.89
C GLN A 32 6.53 -15.79 15.57
N LYS A 33 5.83 -14.69 15.90
CA LYS A 33 4.49 -14.71 16.48
C LYS A 33 3.37 -14.80 15.42
N ILE A 34 3.71 -14.79 14.14
CA ILE A 34 2.73 -14.85 13.06
C ILE A 34 2.51 -16.31 12.69
N ASP A 35 1.27 -16.77 12.81
CA ASP A 35 0.87 -18.11 12.36
C ASP A 35 1.15 -18.30 10.87
N GLY A 36 1.76 -19.44 10.53
CA GLY A 36 2.15 -19.78 9.17
C GLY A 36 3.55 -19.31 8.77
N VAL A 37 4.30 -18.62 9.63
CA VAL A 37 5.74 -18.38 9.45
C VAL A 37 6.52 -19.60 9.94
N PHE A 38 7.33 -20.20 9.06
CA PHE A 38 8.20 -21.32 9.41
C PHE A 38 9.62 -20.84 9.73
N THR A 39 10.21 -20.06 8.83
CA THR A 39 11.60 -19.61 8.95
C THR A 39 11.72 -18.12 8.69
N THR A 40 12.61 -17.45 9.41
CA THR A 40 12.91 -16.03 9.23
C THR A 40 14.40 -15.79 9.27
N GLU A 41 14.95 -15.18 8.23
CA GLU A 41 16.33 -14.76 8.12
C GLU A 41 16.38 -13.22 8.11
N ILE A 42 17.26 -12.62 8.91
CA ILE A 42 17.39 -11.17 9.02
C ILE A 42 18.84 -10.78 8.73
N ASP A 43 19.02 -10.04 7.66
CA ASP A 43 20.24 -9.35 7.30
C ASP A 43 20.13 -7.90 7.76
N ALA A 44 20.79 -7.59 8.87
CA ALA A 44 20.79 -6.25 9.45
C ALA A 44 21.70 -5.27 8.69
N GLU A 45 22.68 -5.77 7.94
CA GLU A 45 23.60 -4.94 7.15
C GLU A 45 22.86 -4.30 5.99
N GLN A 46 21.99 -5.07 5.33
CA GLN A 46 21.18 -4.60 4.20
C GLN A 46 19.77 -4.15 4.60
N GLY A 47 19.36 -4.35 5.86
CA GLY A 47 17.98 -4.16 6.30
C GLY A 47 17.01 -5.08 5.54
N LYS A 48 17.44 -6.31 5.24
CA LYS A 48 16.68 -7.28 4.44
C LYS A 48 16.20 -8.41 5.33
N VAL A 49 14.91 -8.73 5.21
CA VAL A 49 14.27 -9.79 5.98
C VAL A 49 13.65 -10.79 5.03
N THR A 50 14.04 -12.05 5.15
CA THR A 50 13.50 -13.14 4.35
C THR A 50 12.60 -13.99 5.25
N VAL A 51 11.37 -14.21 4.81
CA VAL A 51 10.37 -15.01 5.52
C VAL A 51 9.94 -16.16 4.64
N SER A 52 10.01 -17.38 5.16
CA SER A 52 9.50 -18.58 4.51
C SER A 52 8.27 -19.05 5.28
N GLY A 53 7.12 -19.05 4.63
CA GLY A 53 5.83 -19.28 5.28
C GLY A 53 4.68 -19.45 4.30
N ASN A 54 3.55 -19.94 4.80
CA ASN A 54 2.28 -19.89 4.08
C ASN A 54 1.49 -18.64 4.49
N VAL A 55 2.09 -17.46 4.32
CA VAL A 55 1.52 -16.17 4.74
C VAL A 55 1.78 -15.10 3.69
N ASP A 56 0.79 -14.23 3.47
CA ASP A 56 0.93 -13.13 2.54
C ASP A 56 1.93 -12.07 3.01
N PRO A 57 2.81 -11.58 2.13
CA PRO A 57 3.76 -10.51 2.48
C PRO A 57 3.08 -9.23 2.94
N ASN A 58 1.88 -8.93 2.42
CA ASN A 58 1.09 -7.78 2.86
C ASN A 58 0.66 -7.89 4.33
N ILE A 59 0.37 -9.10 4.81
CA ILE A 59 0.02 -9.34 6.22
C ILE A 59 1.27 -9.12 7.09
N LEU A 60 2.43 -9.62 6.66
CA LEU A 60 3.71 -9.40 7.33
C LEU A 60 4.02 -7.91 7.47
N ILE A 61 3.89 -7.14 6.38
CA ILE A 61 4.09 -5.69 6.38
C ILE A 61 3.14 -4.99 7.35
N LYS A 62 1.84 -5.30 7.30
CA LYS A 62 0.84 -4.72 8.22
C LYS A 62 1.16 -5.02 9.68
N LYS A 63 1.59 -6.24 10.00
CA LYS A 63 1.97 -6.65 11.37
C LYS A 63 3.22 -5.92 11.86
N LEU A 64 4.21 -5.76 10.99
CA LEU A 64 5.41 -4.97 11.30
C LEU A 64 5.07 -3.48 11.49
N ALA A 65 4.25 -2.90 10.61
CA ALA A 65 3.82 -1.51 10.71
C ALA A 65 3.08 -1.23 12.03
N LYS A 66 2.16 -2.12 12.45
CA LYS A 66 1.48 -2.05 13.76
C LYS A 66 2.43 -2.01 14.95
N SER A 67 3.64 -2.55 14.82
CA SER A 67 4.66 -2.55 15.87
C SER A 67 5.59 -1.33 15.86
N GLY A 68 5.37 -0.40 14.92
CA GLY A 68 6.21 0.75 14.66
C GLY A 68 7.45 0.44 13.81
N LYS A 69 7.43 -0.65 13.03
CA LYS A 69 8.52 -1.02 12.11
C LYS A 69 8.05 -0.93 10.67
N HIS A 70 8.57 0.05 9.95
CA HIS A 70 8.27 0.23 8.55
C HIS A 70 8.95 -0.89 7.75
N ALA A 71 8.14 -1.59 6.97
CA ALA A 71 8.54 -2.69 6.13
C ALA A 71 7.92 -2.53 4.74
N GLU A 72 8.68 -2.85 3.71
CA GLU A 72 8.24 -2.78 2.32
C GLU A 72 8.55 -4.11 1.64
N LEU A 73 7.78 -4.46 0.61
CA LEU A 73 8.10 -5.65 -0.18
C LEU A 73 9.38 -5.39 -0.96
N TRP A 74 10.41 -6.21 -0.74
CA TRP A 74 11.60 -6.14 -1.57
C TRP A 74 11.23 -6.74 -2.92
N SER A 75 11.20 -5.91 -3.97
CA SER A 75 10.89 -6.36 -5.34
C SER A 75 11.83 -7.49 -5.75
N VAL A 76 11.32 -8.72 -5.68
CA VAL A 76 11.82 -9.85 -6.43
C VAL A 76 10.91 -10.01 -7.64
N PRO A 77 11.44 -10.22 -8.85
CA PRO A 77 10.61 -10.46 -10.03
C PRO A 77 9.77 -11.71 -9.76
N LYS A 78 8.48 -11.51 -9.46
CA LYS A 78 7.51 -12.61 -9.45
C LYS A 78 7.24 -12.98 -10.91
N PRO A 79 7.20 -14.27 -11.29
CA PRO A 79 6.51 -14.64 -12.50
C PRO A 79 5.06 -14.14 -12.39
N ASN A 80 4.67 -13.39 -13.41
CA ASN A 80 3.48 -12.56 -13.49
C ASN A 80 2.20 -13.28 -13.05
N ASN A 81 1.51 -12.77 -12.02
CA ASN A 81 0.08 -12.97 -11.83
C ASN A 81 -0.54 -11.68 -11.27
N ASN A 82 -1.15 -10.96 -12.20
CA ASN A 82 -1.85 -9.69 -12.03
C ASN A 82 -2.85 -9.70 -10.86
N ASN A 83 -2.57 -8.93 -9.80
CA ASN A 83 -3.58 -8.17 -9.06
C ASN A 83 -2.90 -7.19 -8.07
N GLN A 84 -2.48 -6.01 -8.55
CA GLN A 84 -2.29 -4.86 -7.66
C GLN A 84 -3.35 -3.81 -7.97
N ASN A 85 -4.51 -4.00 -7.34
CA ASN A 85 -5.45 -2.92 -7.05
C ASN A 85 -4.79 -2.02 -5.99
N ASN A 86 -4.03 -1.03 -6.44
CA ASN A 86 -3.48 0.02 -5.58
C ASN A 86 -4.41 1.23 -5.68
N ASN A 87 -5.45 1.22 -4.85
CA ASN A 87 -6.39 2.31 -4.67
C ASN A 87 -5.70 3.46 -3.89
N ASN A 88 -4.84 4.21 -4.58
CA ASN A 88 -4.43 5.55 -4.15
C ASN A 88 -5.43 6.57 -4.70
N ASN A 89 -6.64 6.54 -4.17
CA ASN A 89 -7.59 7.64 -4.30
C ASN A 89 -7.14 8.74 -3.34
N ASN A 90 -6.45 9.77 -3.85
CA ASN A 90 -6.39 11.13 -3.31
C ASN A 90 -5.58 12.03 -4.25
N ASN A 91 -6.23 12.63 -5.27
CA ASN A 91 -5.96 13.98 -5.85
C ASN A 91 -6.38 14.18 -7.33
N LEU A 92 -7.65 13.93 -7.70
CA LEU A 92 -8.11 14.22 -9.09
C LEU A 92 -9.44 14.99 -9.21
N VAL A 93 -9.98 15.58 -8.14
CA VAL A 93 -11.30 16.27 -8.20
C VAL A 93 -11.28 17.77 -7.93
N ASN A 94 -10.13 18.39 -7.67
CA ASN A 94 -10.06 19.82 -7.36
C ASN A 94 -9.58 20.74 -8.49
N GLN A 95 -9.46 20.26 -9.75
CA GLN A 95 -8.95 21.09 -10.85
C GLN A 95 -9.94 21.36 -12.00
N LEU A 96 -11.24 21.15 -11.79
CA LEU A 96 -12.28 21.61 -12.73
C LEU A 96 -13.11 22.78 -12.17
N LYS A 97 -12.50 23.66 -11.38
CA LYS A 97 -13.20 24.85 -10.84
C LYS A 97 -12.41 26.15 -10.91
N ASN A 98 -11.65 26.32 -12.00
CA ASN A 98 -11.02 27.59 -12.38
C ASN A 98 -11.66 28.21 -13.64
N MET A 99 -12.98 28.29 -13.67
CA MET A 99 -13.64 29.43 -14.32
C MET A 99 -14.11 30.38 -13.24
N GLN A 100 -13.26 31.32 -12.84
CA GLN A 100 -13.73 32.55 -12.19
C GLN A 100 -13.19 33.73 -12.99
N ILE A 101 -14.10 34.27 -13.80
CA ILE A 101 -13.99 35.55 -14.47
C ILE A 101 -14.17 36.63 -13.39
N GLU A 102 -13.16 37.48 -13.21
CA GLU A 102 -13.26 38.71 -12.43
C GLU A 102 -13.79 39.86 -13.31
N LYS A 103 -14.92 40.43 -12.85
CA LYS A 103 -15.45 41.82 -13.04
C LYS A 103 -15.71 42.38 -14.46
N PRO A 104 -16.96 42.82 -14.74
CA PRO A 104 -17.29 43.68 -15.86
C PRO A 104 -17.20 45.17 -15.49
N LYS A 105 -16.72 45.99 -16.43
CA LYS A 105 -17.22 47.35 -16.62
C LYS A 105 -17.46 47.61 -18.11
N GLY A 106 -18.73 47.81 -18.47
CA GLY A 106 -19.14 48.60 -19.63
C GLY A 106 -19.89 47.87 -20.75
N GLY A 107 -21.23 48.05 -20.77
CA GLY A 107 -22.00 48.36 -21.98
C GLY A 107 -22.49 47.25 -22.92
N GLY A 108 -23.81 46.97 -22.88
CA GLY A 108 -24.67 46.84 -24.07
C GLY A 108 -24.94 45.46 -24.71
N GLY A 109 -26.20 44.98 -24.60
CA GLY A 109 -26.97 44.42 -25.74
C GLY A 109 -27.21 42.90 -25.86
N GLY A 110 -28.49 42.47 -25.67
CA GLY A 110 -29.19 41.30 -26.28
C GLY A 110 -28.83 39.89 -25.76
N GLY A 111 -29.71 38.90 -25.57
CA GLY A 111 -31.16 38.71 -25.73
C GLY A 111 -31.49 37.19 -25.62
N GLY A 112 -32.55 36.81 -24.87
CA GLY A 112 -33.33 35.55 -24.87
C GLY A 112 -32.64 34.22 -24.46
N GLY A 113 -33.21 33.28 -23.69
CA GLY A 113 -34.52 33.11 -23.05
C GLY A 113 -34.88 31.62 -22.89
N GLY A 114 -35.31 31.21 -21.68
CA GLY A 114 -36.05 29.95 -21.37
C GLY A 114 -35.18 28.70 -21.12
N GLY A 115 -35.18 28.01 -19.98
CA GLY A 115 -36.21 27.75 -18.96
C GLY A 115 -36.90 26.40 -19.23
N ASN A 116 -37.15 25.50 -18.28
CA ASN A 116 -36.75 25.42 -16.89
C ASN A 116 -36.89 23.95 -16.39
N ASN A 117 -36.25 23.69 -15.24
CA ASN A 117 -36.67 22.94 -14.04
C ASN A 117 -37.34 21.56 -14.16
N ASN A 118 -37.29 20.67 -13.16
CA ASN A 118 -36.57 20.45 -11.89
C ASN A 118 -37.36 19.23 -11.34
N LYS A 119 -36.67 18.15 -10.95
CA LYS A 119 -36.57 17.70 -9.55
C LYS A 119 -37.95 17.55 -8.89
N GLY A 120 -38.39 16.34 -8.57
CA GLY A 120 -37.64 15.36 -7.79
C GLY A 120 -38.11 15.44 -6.34
N GLN A 121 -38.30 14.29 -5.72
CA GLN A 121 -38.25 14.10 -4.27
C GLN A 121 -37.42 12.85 -4.03
#